data_AF-A0A9P5GPU7-F1
#
_entry.id   AF-A0A9P5GPU7-F1
#
_cell.length_a   1.000
_cell.length_b   1.000
_cell.length_c   1.000
_cell.angle_alpha   90.00
_cell.angle_beta   90.00
_cell.angle_gamma   90.00
#
_symmetry.space_group_name_H-M   'P 1'
#
loop_
_entity.id
_entity.type
_entity.pdbx_description
1 polymer ?
#
loop_
_entity_poly.entity_id
_entity_poly.type
_entity_poly.pdbx_seq_one_letter_code
_entity_poly.pdbx_strand_id
1 'polypeptide(L)'
;MQRKIRPVAPPAKPLTPKKARKEKSIRFQEETNQRHPNATSILNRPRPLGDKKRNVPVLVNARGLPFLRYKKPQPRNVSSVIRTKLGRRWNWIERRDRLKIELLFAKDEEEWDRVTETKEPSTWSEHPANAIVDVNAKIAHFDMHSKELADNMWKIVLAERALAEEEANQKQPKQ
;
A
#
# COMPACT_ATOMS: atom_id res chain seq x y z
N MET A 1 -22.72 62.47 15.56
CA MET A 1 -21.73 61.37 15.55
C MET A 1 -21.96 60.50 14.32
N GLN A 2 -21.09 60.55 13.30
CA GLN A 2 -21.20 59.68 12.13
C GLN A 2 -20.25 58.49 12.29
N ARG A 3 -20.81 57.26 12.34
CA ARG A 3 -20.04 56.01 12.34
C ARG A 3 -19.40 55.82 10.96
N LYS A 4 -18.07 55.90 10.87
CA LYS A 4 -17.33 55.54 9.65
C LYS A 4 -17.56 54.05 9.35
N ILE A 5 -18.24 53.78 8.24
CA ILE A 5 -18.44 52.42 7.70
C ILE A 5 -17.06 51.90 7.28
N ARG A 6 -16.66 50.72 7.80
CA ARG A 6 -15.39 50.09 7.41
C ARG A 6 -15.44 49.73 5.93
N PRO A 7 -14.36 49.94 5.15
CA PRO A 7 -14.34 49.53 3.76
C PRO A 7 -14.49 48.01 3.67
N VAL A 8 -15.42 47.57 2.83
CA VAL A 8 -15.61 46.15 2.49
C VAL A 8 -14.28 45.64 1.94
N ALA A 9 -13.78 44.54 2.52
CA ALA A 9 -12.52 43.94 2.10
C ALA A 9 -12.54 43.64 0.59
N PRO A 10 -11.43 43.89 -0.13
CA PRO A 10 -11.37 43.62 -1.57
C PRO A 10 -11.66 42.13 -1.84
N PRO A 11 -12.34 41.81 -2.96
CA PRO A 11 -12.68 40.44 -3.30
C PRO A 11 -11.41 39.60 -3.41
N ALA A 12 -11.46 38.37 -2.89
CA ALA A 12 -10.32 37.47 -2.89
C ALA A 12 -9.79 37.29 -4.32
N LYS A 13 -8.48 37.50 -4.51
CA LYS A 13 -7.82 37.31 -5.81
C LYS A 13 -8.11 35.90 -6.33
N PRO A 14 -8.46 35.72 -7.62
CA PRO A 14 -8.74 34.41 -8.16
C PRO A 14 -7.54 33.48 -7.97
N LEU A 15 -7.80 32.24 -7.58
CA LEU A 15 -6.76 31.26 -7.32
C LEU A 15 -5.93 31.02 -8.59
N THR A 16 -4.61 31.18 -8.47
CA THR A 16 -3.69 30.76 -9.54
C THR A 16 -3.94 29.27 -9.91
N PRO A 17 -3.75 28.86 -11.18
CA PRO A 17 -4.01 27.48 -11.61
C PRO A 17 -3.29 26.41 -10.78
N LYS A 18 -2.07 26.72 -10.31
CA LYS A 18 -1.30 25.82 -9.42
C LYS A 18 -1.97 25.62 -8.06
N LYS A 19 -2.47 26.70 -7.44
CA LYS A 19 -3.20 26.64 -6.16
C LYS A 19 -4.50 25.86 -6.31
N ALA A 20 -5.25 26.09 -7.39
CA ALA A 20 -6.48 25.35 -7.66
C ALA A 20 -6.23 23.84 -7.85
N ARG A 21 -5.15 23.44 -8.54
CA ARG A 21 -4.75 22.02 -8.66
C ARG A 21 -4.38 21.40 -7.31
N LYS A 22 -3.64 22.14 -6.48
CA LYS A 22 -3.26 21.68 -5.13
C LYS A 22 -4.50 21.45 -4.26
N GLU A 23 -5.43 22.41 -4.25
CA GLU A 23 -6.65 22.31 -3.46
C GLU A 23 -7.54 21.15 -3.92
N LYS A 24 -7.72 20.94 -5.22
CA LYS A 24 -8.41 19.76 -5.76
C LYS A 24 -7.76 18.44 -5.32
N SER A 25 -6.43 18.39 -5.27
CA SER A 25 -5.70 17.22 -4.79
C SER A 25 -5.91 16.98 -3.31
N ILE A 26 -5.97 18.04 -2.49
CA ILE A 26 -6.21 17.95 -1.05
C ILE A 26 -7.63 17.43 -0.80
N ARG A 27 -8.64 18.06 -1.41
CA ARG A 27 -10.04 17.63 -1.30
C ARG A 27 -10.22 16.17 -1.69
N PHE A 28 -9.62 15.75 -2.81
CA PHE A 28 -9.69 14.34 -3.22
C PHE A 28 -9.04 13.39 -2.19
N GLN A 29 -7.94 13.78 -1.55
CA GLN A 29 -7.35 12.97 -0.49
C GLN A 29 -8.25 12.89 0.73
N GLU A 30 -8.89 14.00 1.11
CA GLU A 30 -9.83 14.06 2.23
C GLU A 30 -11.05 13.16 1.99
N GLU A 31 -11.65 13.25 0.80
CA GLU A 31 -12.77 12.40 0.38
C GLU A 31 -12.39 10.91 0.35
N THR A 32 -11.16 10.59 -0.04
CA THR A 32 -10.69 9.20 -0.19
C THR A 32 -9.94 8.68 1.04
N ASN A 33 -10.02 9.39 2.17
CA ASN A 33 -9.42 8.94 3.43
C ASN A 33 -10.02 7.60 3.89
N GLN A 34 -11.34 7.45 3.75
CA GLN A 34 -12.05 6.25 4.11
C GLN A 34 -12.50 5.48 2.87
N ARG A 35 -12.70 4.18 3.02
CA ARG A 35 -13.35 3.38 1.98
C ARG A 35 -14.85 3.64 2.05
N HIS A 36 -15.46 3.91 0.90
CA HIS A 36 -16.91 4.02 0.81
C HIS A 36 -17.56 2.69 1.26
N PRO A 37 -18.62 2.70 2.10
CA PRO A 37 -19.21 1.49 2.68
C PRO A 37 -19.65 0.49 1.61
N ASN A 38 -20.24 0.97 0.52
CA ASN A 38 -20.74 0.14 -0.59
C ASN A 38 -19.68 -0.13 -1.70
N ALA A 39 -18.38 0.01 -1.40
CA ALA A 39 -17.35 -0.17 -2.41
C ALA A 39 -17.10 -1.66 -2.71
N THR A 40 -17.47 -2.10 -3.92
CA THR A 40 -17.13 -3.43 -4.45
C THR A 40 -15.62 -3.68 -4.42
N SER A 41 -15.21 -4.93 -4.17
CA SER A 41 -13.82 -5.34 -4.25
C SER A 41 -13.24 -5.05 -5.64
N ILE A 42 -11.98 -4.63 -5.68
CA ILE A 42 -11.23 -4.41 -6.93
C ILE A 42 -11.00 -5.74 -7.67
N LEU A 43 -10.99 -6.87 -6.95
CA LEU A 43 -10.77 -8.18 -7.53
C LEU A 43 -11.97 -8.72 -8.33
N ASN A 44 -13.16 -8.14 -8.13
CA ASN A 44 -14.39 -8.56 -8.83
C ASN A 44 -14.57 -7.82 -10.16
N ARG A 45 -13.48 -7.34 -10.74
CA ARG A 45 -13.45 -6.62 -12.02
C ARG A 45 -13.10 -7.60 -13.14
N PRO A 46 -13.54 -7.35 -14.39
CA PRO A 46 -14.14 -6.14 -14.94
C PRO A 46 -15.63 -5.93 -14.60
N ARG A 47 -16.11 -4.67 -14.61
CA ARG A 47 -17.54 -4.32 -14.43
C ARG A 47 -18.15 -3.82 -15.74
N PRO A 48 -19.47 -4.00 -15.98
CA PRO A 48 -20.14 -3.38 -17.13
C PRO A 48 -20.14 -1.85 -16.97
N LEU A 49 -19.74 -1.12 -18.02
CA LEU A 49 -19.55 0.34 -17.97
C LEU A 49 -20.54 1.16 -18.83
N GLY A 50 -21.63 0.57 -19.35
CA GLY A 50 -22.60 1.30 -20.18
C GLY A 50 -21.91 2.18 -21.24
N ASP A 51 -22.29 3.46 -21.33
CA ASP A 51 -21.73 4.37 -22.33
C ASP A 51 -20.37 5.00 -21.99
N LYS A 52 -19.89 4.85 -20.75
CA LYS A 52 -18.67 5.54 -20.27
C LYS A 52 -17.41 4.87 -20.81
N LYS A 53 -16.40 5.67 -21.16
CA LYS A 53 -15.08 5.14 -21.56
C LYS A 53 -14.44 4.35 -20.40
N ARG A 54 -14.10 3.10 -20.66
CA ARG A 54 -13.35 2.25 -19.74
C ARG A 54 -11.94 2.78 -19.50
N ASN A 55 -11.60 2.90 -18.22
CA ASN A 55 -10.28 3.33 -17.78
C ASN A 55 -9.51 2.13 -17.26
N VAL A 56 -8.60 1.62 -18.09
CA VAL A 56 -7.77 0.46 -17.78
C VAL A 56 -6.77 0.86 -16.67
N PRO A 57 -6.77 0.17 -15.51
CA PRO A 57 -5.83 0.50 -14.45
C PRO A 57 -4.40 0.10 -14.82
N VAL A 58 -3.44 0.82 -14.25
CA VAL A 58 -2.02 0.46 -14.35
C VAL A 58 -1.65 -0.37 -13.12
N LEU A 59 -1.06 -1.55 -13.33
CA LEU A 59 -0.44 -2.32 -12.26
C LEU A 59 0.86 -1.65 -11.83
N VAL A 60 0.96 -1.31 -10.55
CA VAL A 60 2.12 -0.64 -9.96
C VAL A 60 2.63 -1.47 -8.79
N ASN A 61 3.95 -1.55 -8.65
CA ASN A 61 4.61 -2.17 -7.51
C ASN A 61 5.15 -1.10 -6.55
N ALA A 62 4.83 -1.21 -5.26
CA ALA A 62 5.40 -0.41 -4.19
C ALA A 62 6.24 -1.30 -3.25
N ARG A 63 7.54 -1.43 -3.53
CA ARG A 63 8.51 -2.20 -2.71
C ARG A 63 8.01 -3.62 -2.36
N GLY A 64 7.47 -4.33 -3.34
CA GLY A 64 6.95 -5.69 -3.19
C GLY A 64 5.43 -5.77 -3.02
N LEU A 65 4.74 -4.66 -2.79
CA LEU A 65 3.27 -4.62 -2.73
C LEU A 65 2.65 -4.18 -4.06
N PRO A 66 1.95 -5.06 -4.78
CA PRO A 66 1.23 -4.69 -6.00
C PRO A 66 -0.07 -3.94 -5.67
N PHE A 67 -0.42 -2.97 -6.50
CA PHE A 67 -1.75 -2.36 -6.48
C PHE A 67 -2.13 -1.80 -7.85
N LEU A 68 -3.43 -1.72 -8.10
CA LEU A 68 -3.99 -1.13 -9.31
C LEU A 68 -4.24 0.37 -9.13
N ARG A 69 -3.70 1.18 -10.05
CA ARG A 69 -3.90 2.63 -10.06
C ARG A 69 -4.76 3.06 -11.25
N TYR A 70 -5.97 3.54 -10.94
CA TYR A 70 -6.90 4.05 -11.95
C TYR A 70 -6.67 5.52 -12.32
N LYS A 71 -6.36 6.38 -11.34
CA LYS A 71 -6.24 7.83 -11.55
C LYS A 71 -5.14 8.41 -10.65
N LYS A 72 -4.59 9.55 -11.06
CA LYS A 72 -3.74 10.42 -10.23
C LYS A 72 -4.54 11.64 -9.76
N PRO A 73 -4.40 12.10 -8.50
CA PRO A 73 -3.61 11.50 -7.41
C PRO A 73 -4.17 10.16 -6.92
N GLN A 74 -3.34 9.34 -6.28
CA GLN A 74 -3.76 8.05 -5.72
C GLN A 74 -4.70 8.28 -4.52
N PRO A 75 -5.76 7.47 -4.35
CA PRO A 75 -6.62 7.51 -3.17
C PRO A 75 -5.82 7.40 -1.86
N ARG A 76 -6.20 8.19 -0.86
CA ARG A 76 -5.45 8.29 0.40
C ARG A 76 -5.55 7.02 1.23
N ASN A 77 -6.70 6.34 1.23
CA ASN A 77 -6.90 5.03 1.84
C ASN A 77 -5.90 3.97 1.33
N VAL A 78 -5.75 3.81 0.01
CA VAL A 78 -4.82 2.84 -0.59
C VAL A 78 -3.39 3.17 -0.21
N SER A 79 -3.02 4.46 -0.29
CA SER A 79 -1.69 4.92 0.10
C SER A 79 -1.39 4.65 1.59
N SER A 80 -2.39 4.79 2.46
CA SER A 80 -2.28 4.50 3.88
C SER A 80 -2.04 3.01 4.14
N VAL A 81 -2.86 2.14 3.52
CA VAL A 81 -2.72 0.68 3.65
C VAL A 81 -1.35 0.21 3.17
N ILE A 82 -0.86 0.74 2.04
CA ILE A 82 0.48 0.41 1.52
C ILE A 82 1.55 0.78 2.56
N ARG A 83 1.51 2.00 3.12
CA ARG A 83 2.45 2.42 4.16
C ARG A 83 2.41 1.52 5.39
N THR A 84 1.22 1.18 5.89
CA THR A 84 1.06 0.29 7.04
C THR A 84 1.65 -1.09 6.78
N LYS A 85 1.37 -1.68 5.60
CA LYS A 85 1.91 -2.99 5.23
C LYS A 85 3.43 -2.97 5.07
N LEU A 86 3.98 -1.94 4.42
CA LEU A 86 5.43 -1.77 4.29
C LEU A 86 6.11 -1.56 5.64
N GLY A 87 5.52 -0.75 6.53
CA GLY A 87 6.01 -0.58 7.89
C GLY A 87 6.03 -1.89 8.67
N ARG A 88 4.95 -2.69 8.58
CA ARG A 88 4.92 -4.02 9.21
C ARG A 88 6.04 -4.93 8.69
N ARG A 89 6.26 -4.98 7.37
CA ARG A 89 7.33 -5.77 6.77
C ARG A 89 8.71 -5.27 7.22
N TRP A 90 8.89 -3.96 7.34
CA TRP A 90 10.13 -3.36 7.82
C TRP A 90 10.42 -3.75 9.28
N ASN A 91 9.42 -3.69 10.16
CA ASN A 91 9.57 -4.10 11.55
C ASN A 91 9.98 -5.57 11.68
N TRP A 92 9.53 -6.45 10.78
CA TRP A 92 9.99 -7.84 10.74
C TRP A 92 11.46 -7.95 10.35
N ILE A 93 11.92 -7.17 9.37
CA ILE A 93 13.33 -7.15 8.97
C ILE A 93 14.21 -6.65 10.12
N GLU A 94 13.84 -5.54 10.76
CA GLU A 94 14.56 -5.02 11.93
C GLU A 94 14.59 -6.03 13.06
N ARG A 95 13.46 -6.69 13.35
CA ARG A 95 13.39 -7.75 14.38
C ARG A 95 14.32 -8.90 14.04
N ARG A 96 14.34 -9.38 12.79
CA ARG A 96 15.23 -10.45 12.35
C ARG A 96 16.70 -10.05 12.55
N ASP A 97 17.05 -8.83 12.15
CA ASP A 97 18.44 -8.37 12.21
C ASP A 97 18.90 -8.17 13.66
N ARG A 98 18.01 -7.70 14.55
CA ARG A 98 18.25 -7.70 16.00
C ARG A 98 18.43 -9.11 16.57
N LEU A 99 17.54 -10.05 16.23
CA LEU A 99 17.62 -11.43 16.72
C LEU A 99 18.91 -12.13 16.30
N LYS A 100 19.49 -11.79 15.13
CA LYS A 100 20.78 -12.33 14.71
C LYS A 100 21.92 -11.92 15.64
N ILE A 101 21.86 -10.70 16.19
CA ILE A 101 22.82 -10.23 17.18
C ILE A 101 22.60 -10.96 18.50
N GLU A 102 21.34 -11.07 18.94
CA GLU A 102 20.97 -11.83 20.16
C GLU A 102 21.40 -13.31 20.06
N LEU A 103 21.34 -13.91 18.86
CA LEU A 103 21.82 -15.27 18.62
C LEU A 103 23.34 -15.41 18.82
N LEU A 104 24.13 -14.37 18.53
CA LEU A 104 25.57 -14.41 18.78
C LEU A 104 25.83 -14.42 20.29
N PHE A 105 25.23 -13.48 21.02
CA PHE A 105 25.34 -13.43 22.48
C PHE A 105 24.85 -14.72 23.15
N ALA A 106 23.74 -15.30 22.65
CA ALA A 106 23.24 -16.56 23.19
C ALA A 106 24.23 -17.73 23.04
N LYS A 107 25.02 -17.74 21.95
CA LYS A 107 26.09 -18.74 21.78
C LYS A 107 27.26 -18.49 22.71
N ASP A 108 27.60 -17.23 22.95
CA ASP A 108 28.63 -16.87 23.93
C ASP A 108 28.18 -17.35 25.32
N GLU A 109 26.94 -17.10 25.73
CA GLU A 109 26.39 -17.58 27.02
C GLU A 109 26.41 -19.11 27.14
N GLU A 110 26.11 -19.85 26.07
CA GLU A 110 26.28 -21.31 26.06
C GLU A 110 27.72 -21.76 26.27
N GLU A 111 28.68 -21.03 25.70
CA GLU A 111 30.11 -21.28 25.93
C GLU A 111 30.48 -21.00 27.39
N TRP A 112 29.94 -19.93 27.97
CA TRP A 112 30.12 -19.61 29.39
C TRP A 112 29.54 -20.69 30.30
N ASP A 113 28.29 -21.12 30.08
CA ASP A 113 27.67 -22.20 30.84
C ASP A 113 28.48 -23.50 30.78
N ARG A 114 29.08 -23.78 29.61
CA ARG A 114 29.97 -24.93 29.44
C ARG A 114 31.25 -24.81 30.27
N VAL A 115 31.81 -23.61 30.41
CA VAL A 115 33.02 -23.36 31.22
C VAL A 115 32.70 -23.40 32.72
N THR A 116 31.53 -22.89 33.13
CA THR A 116 31.12 -22.84 34.55
C THR A 116 30.43 -24.11 35.03
N GLU A 117 30.24 -25.10 34.16
CA GLU A 117 29.52 -26.35 34.42
C GLU A 117 28.05 -26.13 34.87
N THR A 118 27.48 -24.98 34.50
CA THR A 118 26.07 -24.67 34.75
C THR A 118 25.21 -25.49 33.80
N LYS A 119 24.18 -26.16 34.33
CA LYS A 119 23.21 -26.92 33.52
C LYS A 119 21.86 -26.23 33.52
N GLU A 120 21.60 -25.49 32.45
CA GLU A 120 20.27 -24.98 32.14
C GLU A 120 19.43 -26.03 31.38
N PRO A 121 18.10 -26.02 31.51
CA PRO A 121 17.22 -26.99 30.86
C PRO A 121 17.05 -26.74 29.35
N SER A 122 17.39 -25.55 28.86
CA SER A 122 17.26 -25.16 27.45
C SER A 122 18.52 -24.46 26.95
N THR A 123 18.75 -24.57 25.65
CA THR A 123 19.89 -23.95 24.94
C THR A 123 19.57 -22.48 24.65
N TRP A 124 20.39 -21.53 25.12
CA TRP A 124 20.12 -20.09 24.98
C TRP A 124 19.85 -19.66 23.54
N SER A 125 20.55 -20.27 22.58
CA SER A 125 20.47 -19.99 21.14
C SER A 125 19.21 -20.56 20.47
N GLU A 126 18.51 -21.50 21.11
CA GLU A 126 17.30 -22.12 20.58
C GLU A 126 16.19 -21.08 20.38
N HIS A 127 15.95 -20.23 21.39
CA HIS A 127 14.91 -19.21 21.34
C HIS A 127 15.11 -18.16 20.23
N PRO A 128 16.28 -17.48 20.12
CA PRO A 128 16.51 -16.53 19.04
C PRO A 128 16.54 -17.22 17.66
N ALA A 129 17.05 -18.46 17.56
CA ALA A 129 17.01 -19.22 16.31
C ALA A 129 15.57 -19.48 15.85
N ASN A 130 14.71 -20.00 16.74
CA ASN A 130 13.31 -20.25 16.45
C ASN A 130 12.57 -18.95 16.08
N ALA A 131 12.83 -17.87 16.82
CA ALA A 131 12.23 -16.57 16.51
C ALA A 131 12.66 -16.01 15.14
N ILE A 132 13.91 -16.25 14.70
CA ILE A 132 14.37 -15.88 13.35
C ILE A 132 13.61 -16.68 12.28
N VAL A 133 13.44 -17.99 12.48
CA VAL A 133 12.68 -18.85 11.57
C VAL A 133 11.24 -18.34 11.43
N ASP A 134 10.57 -18.03 12.53
CA ASP A 134 9.21 -17.49 12.54
C ASP A 134 9.09 -16.17 11.77
N VAL A 135 10.05 -15.26 11.96
CA VAL A 135 10.06 -13.97 11.27
C VAL A 135 10.31 -14.16 9.77
N ASN A 136 11.23 -15.04 9.40
CA ASN A 136 11.49 -15.38 8.00
C ASN A 136 10.25 -15.99 7.34
N ALA A 137 9.54 -16.90 8.02
CA ALA A 137 8.30 -17.48 7.54
C ALA A 137 7.22 -16.40 7.30
N LYS A 138 7.08 -15.41 8.20
CA LYS A 138 6.17 -14.27 8.03
C LYS A 138 6.51 -13.42 6.81
N ILE A 139 7.80 -13.14 6.59
CA ILE A 139 8.27 -12.38 5.42
C ILE A 139 7.99 -13.17 4.13
N ALA A 140 8.33 -14.46 4.10
CA ALA A 140 8.11 -15.33 2.95
C ALA A 140 6.63 -15.44 2.59
N HIS A 141 5.76 -15.65 3.59
CA HIS A 141 4.32 -15.69 3.41
C HIS A 141 3.79 -14.37 2.84
N PHE A 142 4.26 -13.23 3.37
CA PHE A 142 3.86 -11.91 2.85
C PHE A 142 4.28 -11.71 1.39
N ASP A 143 5.51 -12.08 1.03
CA ASP A 143 6.04 -11.93 -0.32
C ASP A 143 5.30 -12.88 -1.30
N MET A 144 4.95 -14.11 -0.86
CA MET A 144 4.13 -15.07 -1.62
C MET A 144 2.72 -14.53 -1.90
N HIS A 145 1.99 -14.09 -0.87
CA HIS A 145 0.66 -13.47 -1.03
C HIS A 145 0.70 -12.23 -1.92
N SER A 146 1.77 -11.47 -1.85
CA SER A 146 1.95 -10.30 -2.71
C SER A 146 2.13 -10.70 -4.17
N LYS A 147 2.86 -11.79 -4.46
CA LYS A 147 2.99 -12.33 -5.81
C LYS A 147 1.63 -12.81 -6.35
N GLU A 148 0.90 -13.62 -5.58
CA GLU A 148 -0.43 -14.10 -5.96
C GLU A 148 -1.41 -12.94 -6.24
N LEU A 149 -1.37 -11.91 -5.40
CA LEU A 149 -2.16 -10.71 -5.61
C LEU A 149 -1.79 -9.97 -6.90
N ALA A 150 -0.49 -9.91 -7.23
CA ALA A 150 -0.02 -9.30 -8.48
C ALA A 150 -0.57 -10.05 -9.70
N ASP A 151 -0.50 -11.38 -9.69
CA ASP A 151 -0.98 -12.22 -10.78
C ASP A 151 -2.50 -12.06 -10.99
N ASN A 152 -3.26 -12.02 -9.89
CA ASN A 152 -4.70 -11.78 -9.94
C ASN A 152 -5.04 -10.38 -10.47
N MET A 153 -4.31 -9.35 -10.03
CA MET A 153 -4.48 -7.99 -10.54
C MET A 153 -4.10 -7.88 -12.03
N TRP A 154 -3.09 -8.62 -12.48
CA TRP A 154 -2.66 -8.63 -13.88
C TRP A 154 -3.74 -9.22 -14.80
N LYS A 155 -4.37 -10.33 -14.39
CA LYS A 155 -5.51 -10.91 -15.11
C LYS A 155 -6.64 -9.89 -15.30
N ILE A 156 -6.90 -9.07 -14.29
CA ILE A 156 -7.91 -8.00 -14.36
C ILE A 156 -7.50 -6.91 -15.36
N VAL A 157 -6.23 -6.51 -15.37
CA VAL A 157 -5.73 -5.51 -16.33
C VAL A 157 -5.89 -6.02 -17.76
N LEU A 158 -5.58 -7.29 -18.02
CA LEU A 158 -5.77 -7.91 -19.34
C LEU A 158 -7.25 -7.94 -19.73
N ALA A 159 -8.13 -8.35 -18.82
CA ALA A 159 -9.57 -8.40 -19.07
C ALA A 159 -10.18 -7.00 -19.31
N GLU A 160 -9.80 -6.00 -18.50
CA GLU A 160 -10.24 -4.62 -18.69
C GLU A 160 -9.72 -4.03 -20.01
N ARG A 161 -8.52 -4.44 -20.46
CA ARG A 161 -7.95 -4.01 -21.74
C ARG A 161 -8.70 -4.62 -22.93
N ALA A 162 -8.97 -5.93 -22.90
CA ALA A 162 -9.73 -6.60 -23.96
C ALA A 162 -11.12 -5.96 -24.15
N LEU A 163 -11.85 -5.74 -23.05
CA LEU A 163 -13.14 -5.06 -23.09
C LEU A 163 -13.06 -3.62 -23.59
N ALA A 164 -11.98 -2.90 -23.23
CA ALA A 164 -11.79 -1.53 -23.72
C ALA A 164 -11.56 -1.48 -25.24
N GLU A 165 -10.90 -2.49 -25.80
CA GLU A 165 -10.67 -2.64 -27.25
C GLU A 165 -12.00 -3.00 -27.97
N GLU A 166 -12.81 -3.90 -27.42
CA GLU A 166 -14.15 -4.23 -27.93
C GLU A 166 -15.09 -3.01 -27.94
N GLU A 167 -15.17 -2.28 -26.83
CA GLU A 167 -15.97 -1.06 -26.70
C GLU A 167 -15.49 0.04 -27.66
N ALA A 168 -14.18 0.13 -27.94
CA ALA A 168 -13.63 1.07 -28.91
C ALA A 168 -14.03 0.70 -30.34
N ASN A 169 -13.98 -0.60 -30.69
CA ASN A 169 -14.38 -1.10 -32.00
C ASN A 169 -15.88 -0.91 -32.27
N GLN A 170 -16.74 -1.10 -31.27
CA GLN A 170 -18.19 -0.85 -31.40
C GLN A 170 -18.52 0.64 -31.62
N LYS A 171 -17.69 1.54 -31.08
CA LYS A 171 -17.88 3.00 -31.21
C LYS A 171 -17.35 3.58 -32.52
N GLN A 172 -16.45 2.88 -33.21
CA GLN A 172 -16.07 3.23 -34.58
C GLN A 172 -17.14 2.64 -35.51
N PRO A 173 -18.11 3.42 -36.03
CA PRO A 173 -19.07 2.87 -36.97
C PRO A 173 -18.30 2.30 -38.16
N LYS A 174 -18.66 1.08 -38.59
CA LYS A 174 -18.20 0.51 -39.85
C LYS A 174 -18.49 1.55 -40.95
N GLN A 175 -17.42 2.13 -41.50
CA GLN A 175 -17.48 2.97 -42.70
C GLN A 175 -17.87 2.12 -43.90
#